data_AF-A0A8J5JZG3-F1
#
_entry.id   AF-A0A8J5JZG3-F1
#
_cell.length_a   1.000
_cell.length_b   1.000
_cell.length_c   1.000
_cell.angle_alpha   90.00
_cell.angle_beta   90.00
_cell.angle_gamma   90.00
#
_symmetry.space_group_name_H-M   'P 1'
#
loop_
_entity.id
_entity.type
_entity.pdbx_description
1 polymer ?
#
loop_
_entity_poly.entity_id
_entity_poly.type
_entity_poly.pdbx_seq_one_letter_code
_entity_poly.pdbx_strand_id
1 'polypeptide(L)'
;MSNKCYVAEVSTLPLIMTEGEVATNGKTADADKPQDMDSKIIRQIEYYFGDYNLPRDKFLQEEIKNDDGWISLETMTKFKRLASLSTDSSVHENNEKIRRAPSHPLPIFNDEVKEETMKRTIYCKGFPKDGSVSLDDLLEYFKQYGPYETVLMRHFFDKESKKQGFKGSVLVVFPTEEKAKEFKEVKEVKFKGTYLIRKWHEDYVEEKKKEIEERKARKEARKKKEEKEGEDNKEEDATEIESPKGIFIHFSGLKEGSEATREDIKEALGDIADQCAWIDFSRGMTKGYLRFKEEDYNKQVMEKLEGKLKVKDMDSELRLVEGEEEEEQFKKMKEARSKARANAGRKRKSGGRGGHFPNKKRKF
;
A
#
# COMPACT_ATOMS: atom_id res chain seq x y z
N MET A 1 -61.61 -29.64 -1.17
CA MET A 1 -61.67 -28.66 -2.26
C MET A 1 -60.97 -27.40 -1.79
N SER A 2 -59.86 -27.06 -2.44
CA SER A 2 -58.95 -25.97 -2.08
C SER A 2 -59.57 -24.60 -2.32
N ASN A 3 -59.49 -23.72 -1.32
CA ASN A 3 -59.55 -22.27 -1.53
C ASN A 3 -58.12 -21.74 -1.66
N LYS A 4 -57.68 -21.51 -2.90
CA LYS A 4 -56.57 -20.62 -3.27
C LYS A 4 -57.19 -19.32 -3.78
N CYS A 5 -56.86 -18.19 -3.17
CA CYS A 5 -56.82 -16.87 -3.80
C CYS A 5 -55.89 -16.00 -2.95
N TYR A 6 -54.61 -15.96 -3.33
CA TYR A 6 -53.95 -14.81 -3.98
C TYR A 6 -53.74 -13.64 -3.01
N VAL A 7 -52.56 -13.66 -2.37
CA VAL A 7 -51.98 -12.52 -1.67
C VAL A 7 -51.54 -11.53 -2.75
N ALA A 8 -52.12 -10.34 -2.72
CA ALA A 8 -51.87 -9.29 -3.70
C ALA A 8 -50.41 -8.81 -3.65
N GLU A 9 -49.86 -8.66 -4.85
CA GLU A 9 -48.56 -8.10 -5.16
C GLU A 9 -48.41 -6.69 -4.59
N VAL A 10 -47.30 -6.44 -3.90
CA VAL A 10 -46.87 -5.09 -3.53
C VAL A 10 -46.46 -4.39 -4.83
N SER A 11 -47.26 -3.44 -5.29
CA SER A 11 -46.95 -2.62 -6.47
C SER A 11 -45.71 -1.77 -6.19
N THR A 12 -44.56 -2.17 -6.74
CA THR A 12 -43.37 -1.33 -6.81
C THR A 12 -43.60 -0.27 -7.89
N LEU A 13 -43.83 0.98 -7.47
CA LEU A 13 -43.75 2.13 -8.38
C LEU A 13 -42.33 2.19 -8.97
N PRO A 14 -42.16 2.52 -10.26
CA PRO A 14 -40.85 2.57 -10.90
C PRO A 14 -39.96 3.63 -10.23
N LEU A 15 -38.72 3.25 -9.90
CA LEU A 15 -37.73 4.11 -9.23
C LEU A 15 -37.26 5.27 -10.14
N ILE A 16 -37.52 5.19 -11.45
CA ILE A 16 -36.96 6.06 -12.49
C ILE A 16 -38.10 6.60 -13.38
N MET A 17 -38.00 7.86 -13.77
CA MET A 17 -38.88 8.52 -14.75
C MET A 17 -38.09 8.90 -16.01
N THR A 18 -38.73 8.81 -17.18
CA THR A 18 -38.23 9.25 -18.49
C THR A 18 -39.02 10.48 -18.96
N GLU A 19 -38.39 11.41 -19.67
CA GLU A 19 -39.07 12.51 -20.37
C GLU A 19 -39.31 12.14 -21.84
N GLY A 20 -40.58 12.06 -22.28
CA GLY A 20 -40.98 11.78 -23.67
C GLY A 20 -42.28 10.96 -23.79
N GLU A 21 -43.17 11.33 -24.73
CA GLU A 21 -44.44 10.65 -24.99
C GLU A 21 -44.27 9.18 -25.42
N VAL A 22 -45.15 8.32 -24.91
CA VAL A 22 -45.26 6.92 -25.31
C VAL A 22 -45.68 6.82 -26.78
N ALA A 23 -44.72 6.63 -27.68
CA ALA A 23 -45.01 6.15 -29.02
C ALA A 23 -45.32 4.64 -28.96
N THR A 24 -46.60 4.30 -29.04
CA THR A 24 -47.05 2.94 -29.34
C THR A 24 -46.88 2.67 -30.83
N ASN A 25 -46.08 1.67 -31.19
CA ASN A 25 -46.15 0.80 -32.39
C ASN A 25 -44.81 0.08 -32.53
N GLY A 26 -44.68 -1.19 -32.92
CA GLY A 26 -45.62 -2.19 -33.38
C GLY A 26 -44.81 -3.48 -33.58
N LYS A 27 -45.52 -4.60 -33.46
CA LYS A 27 -45.05 -5.99 -33.39
C LYS A 27 -44.30 -6.45 -34.66
N THR A 28 -43.16 -7.14 -34.52
CA THR A 28 -42.70 -8.34 -35.29
C THR A 28 -41.47 -8.91 -34.56
N ALA A 29 -41.61 -9.96 -33.75
CA ALA A 29 -41.41 -11.37 -34.11
C ALA A 29 -39.93 -11.81 -34.25
N ASP A 30 -39.24 -11.96 -33.12
CA ASP A 30 -38.36 -13.11 -32.86
C ASP A 30 -38.33 -13.38 -31.33
N ALA A 31 -38.92 -14.50 -30.93
CA ALA A 31 -39.35 -14.78 -29.55
C ALA A 31 -38.38 -15.76 -28.88
N ASP A 32 -37.46 -15.23 -28.06
CA ASP A 32 -37.04 -15.81 -26.75
C ASP A 32 -35.80 -15.12 -26.10
N LYS A 33 -35.23 -14.06 -26.69
CA LYS A 33 -34.04 -13.38 -26.14
C LYS A 33 -34.16 -11.88 -25.72
N PRO A 34 -35.10 -11.04 -26.21
CA PRO A 34 -35.07 -9.61 -25.91
C PRO A 34 -35.48 -9.23 -24.47
N GLN A 35 -36.37 -9.99 -23.82
CA GLN A 35 -36.87 -9.63 -22.47
C GLN A 35 -35.81 -9.74 -21.34
N ASP A 36 -34.78 -10.56 -21.49
CA ASP A 36 -33.73 -10.74 -20.49
C ASP A 36 -32.70 -9.59 -20.52
N MET A 37 -32.42 -9.02 -21.71
CA MET A 37 -31.50 -7.89 -21.84
C MET A 37 -32.11 -6.62 -21.27
N ASP A 38 -33.36 -6.32 -21.60
CA ASP A 38 -34.08 -5.16 -21.06
C ASP A 38 -34.17 -5.22 -19.54
N SER A 39 -34.47 -6.40 -18.98
CA SER A 39 -34.51 -6.62 -17.53
C SER A 39 -33.16 -6.38 -16.85
N LYS A 40 -32.04 -6.73 -17.51
CA LYS A 40 -30.69 -6.47 -17.00
C LYS A 40 -30.33 -4.98 -17.08
N ILE A 41 -30.73 -4.31 -18.15
CA ILE A 41 -30.56 -2.86 -18.32
C ILE A 41 -31.33 -2.12 -17.23
N ILE A 42 -32.62 -2.42 -17.05
CA ILE A 42 -33.49 -1.80 -16.03
C ILE A 42 -32.87 -1.99 -14.64
N ARG A 43 -32.52 -3.23 -14.27
CA ARG A 43 -31.88 -3.50 -12.96
C ARG A 43 -30.56 -2.75 -12.77
N GLN A 44 -29.78 -2.59 -13.83
CA GLN A 44 -28.50 -1.89 -13.76
C GLN A 44 -28.70 -0.38 -13.58
N ILE A 45 -29.72 0.21 -14.21
CA ILE A 45 -30.09 1.61 -14.01
C ILE A 45 -30.69 1.80 -12.61
N GLU A 46 -31.62 0.94 -12.18
CA GLU A 46 -32.18 0.94 -10.83
C GLU A 46 -31.09 0.85 -9.77
N TYR A 47 -30.06 0.02 -9.99
CA TYR A 47 -28.91 -0.05 -9.11
C TYR A 47 -28.16 1.28 -9.02
N TYR A 48 -27.93 1.97 -10.15
CA TYR A 48 -27.21 3.25 -10.16
C TYR A 48 -27.93 4.34 -9.36
N PHE A 49 -29.26 4.43 -9.52
CA PHE A 49 -30.11 5.39 -8.80
C PHE A 49 -30.63 4.87 -7.45
N GLY A 50 -30.30 3.63 -7.08
CA GLY A 50 -30.76 2.97 -5.86
C GLY A 50 -30.14 3.54 -4.59
N ASP A 51 -30.76 3.24 -3.45
CA ASP A 51 -30.38 3.72 -2.12
C ASP A 51 -28.99 3.31 -1.69
N TYR A 52 -28.51 2.18 -2.19
CA TYR A 52 -27.14 1.76 -1.94
C TYR A 52 -26.10 2.56 -2.74
N ASN A 53 -26.27 2.72 -4.06
CA ASN A 53 -25.21 3.27 -4.91
C ASN A 53 -25.17 4.79 -4.90
N LEU A 54 -26.34 5.43 -5.04
CA LEU A 54 -26.45 6.87 -5.27
C LEU A 54 -25.82 7.76 -4.17
N PRO A 55 -25.88 7.42 -2.87
CA PRO A 55 -25.17 8.18 -1.83
C PRO A 55 -23.64 8.08 -1.89
N ARG A 56 -23.11 7.08 -2.60
CA ARG A 56 -21.66 6.76 -2.66
C ARG A 56 -21.03 7.17 -3.99
N ASP A 57 -21.85 7.28 -5.05
CA ASP A 57 -21.40 7.60 -6.40
C ASP A 57 -21.29 9.13 -6.59
N LYS A 58 -20.06 9.63 -6.48
CA LYS A 58 -19.77 11.07 -6.62
C LYS A 58 -20.12 11.61 -8.00
N PHE A 59 -19.94 10.80 -9.05
CA PHE A 59 -20.20 11.25 -10.40
C PHE A 59 -21.70 11.44 -10.63
N LEU A 60 -22.52 10.45 -10.26
CA LEU A 60 -23.99 10.59 -10.34
C LEU A 60 -24.50 11.73 -9.45
N GLN A 61 -23.92 11.94 -8.27
CA GLN A 61 -24.28 13.05 -7.39
C GLN A 61 -23.97 14.43 -7.98
N GLU A 62 -22.89 14.55 -8.74
CA GLU A 62 -22.53 15.78 -9.44
C GLU A 62 -23.45 16.02 -10.64
N GLU A 63 -23.71 14.99 -11.45
CA GLU A 63 -24.61 15.09 -12.61
C GLU A 63 -26.04 15.45 -12.23
N ILE A 64 -26.59 14.86 -11.16
CA ILE A 64 -27.96 15.15 -10.67
C ILE A 64 -28.15 16.62 -10.30
N LYS A 65 -27.09 17.32 -9.88
CA LYS A 65 -27.17 18.74 -9.49
C LYS A 65 -27.22 19.68 -10.69
N ASN A 66 -26.80 19.21 -11.87
CA ASN A 66 -26.67 20.07 -13.04
C ASN A 66 -28.03 20.37 -13.71
N ASP A 67 -29.00 19.46 -13.60
CA ASP A 67 -30.25 19.53 -14.36
C ASP A 67 -31.46 18.94 -13.61
N ASP A 68 -31.77 19.44 -12.40
CA ASP A 68 -32.95 19.01 -11.60
C ASP A 68 -33.10 17.47 -11.46
N GLY A 69 -31.97 16.79 -11.31
CA GLY A 69 -31.87 15.34 -11.19
C GLY A 69 -31.92 14.54 -12.49
N TRP A 70 -32.10 15.20 -13.64
CA TRP A 70 -32.03 14.56 -14.95
C TRP A 70 -30.61 14.24 -15.37
N ILE A 71 -30.42 13.04 -15.92
CA ILE A 71 -29.17 12.58 -16.50
C ILE A 71 -29.46 12.07 -17.91
N SER A 72 -28.69 12.54 -18.90
CA SER A 72 -28.85 12.10 -20.29
C SER A 72 -28.48 10.62 -20.47
N LEU A 73 -29.17 9.93 -21.38
CA LEU A 73 -28.81 8.55 -21.75
C LEU A 73 -27.39 8.47 -22.34
N GLU A 74 -26.92 9.52 -23.01
CA GLU A 74 -25.52 9.62 -23.47
C GLU A 74 -24.52 9.56 -22.29
N THR A 75 -24.84 10.17 -21.15
CA THR A 75 -24.01 10.05 -19.95
C THR A 75 -24.12 8.65 -19.34
N MET A 76 -25.31 8.05 -19.34
CA MET A 76 -25.53 6.70 -18.80
C MET A 76 -24.82 5.60 -19.58
N THR A 77 -24.74 5.72 -20.91
CA THR A 77 -23.99 4.77 -21.75
C THR A 77 -22.48 4.79 -21.50
N LYS A 78 -21.91 5.85 -20.91
CA LYS A 78 -20.47 5.89 -20.52
C LYS A 78 -20.14 4.95 -19.35
N PHE A 79 -21.14 4.47 -18.61
CA PHE A 79 -20.93 3.53 -17.52
C PHE A 79 -20.58 2.14 -18.05
N LYS A 80 -19.43 1.61 -17.65
CA LYS A 80 -18.85 0.37 -18.20
C LYS A 80 -19.80 -0.82 -18.26
N ARG A 81 -20.65 -1.02 -17.23
CA ARG A 81 -21.60 -2.14 -17.22
C ARG A 81 -22.78 -1.90 -18.14
N LEU A 82 -23.28 -0.68 -18.20
CA LEU A 82 -24.37 -0.34 -19.11
C LEU A 82 -23.91 -0.38 -20.57
N ALA A 83 -22.72 0.14 -20.87
CA ALA A 83 -22.07 0.02 -22.17
C ALA A 83 -21.87 -1.44 -22.62
N SER A 84 -21.58 -2.36 -21.69
CA SER A 84 -21.45 -3.78 -22.04
C SER A 84 -22.78 -4.48 -22.29
N LEU A 85 -23.90 -3.88 -21.85
CA LEU A 85 -25.25 -4.44 -22.00
C LEU A 85 -26.03 -3.79 -23.15
N SER A 86 -25.73 -2.55 -23.51
CA SER A 86 -26.35 -1.82 -24.62
C SER A 86 -25.39 -1.77 -25.82
N THR A 87 -25.81 -2.36 -26.94
CA THR A 87 -25.02 -2.37 -28.20
C THR A 87 -25.59 -1.39 -29.24
N ASP A 88 -26.77 -0.82 -28.96
CA ASP A 88 -27.53 -0.05 -29.93
C ASP A 88 -27.14 1.42 -29.89
N SER A 89 -26.52 1.88 -30.99
CA SER A 89 -26.11 3.27 -31.18
C SER A 89 -27.30 4.22 -31.34
N SER A 90 -28.53 3.72 -31.49
CA SER A 90 -29.77 4.50 -31.62
C SER A 90 -30.18 5.22 -30.33
N VAL A 91 -29.69 4.77 -29.16
CA VAL A 91 -29.95 5.42 -27.86
C VAL A 91 -29.30 6.81 -27.77
N HIS A 92 -28.33 7.11 -28.65
CA HIS A 92 -27.63 8.39 -28.69
C HIS A 92 -28.34 9.48 -29.52
N GLU A 93 -29.32 9.12 -30.35
CA GLU A 93 -29.98 10.07 -31.26
C GLU A 93 -31.16 10.79 -30.59
N ASN A 94 -31.75 10.18 -29.57
CA ASN A 94 -32.83 10.79 -28.81
C ASN A 94 -32.21 11.46 -27.58
N ASN A 95 -32.38 12.78 -27.43
CA ASN A 95 -31.98 13.56 -26.24
C ASN A 95 -32.79 13.20 -24.97
N GLU A 96 -33.06 11.92 -24.78
CA GLU A 96 -33.79 11.36 -23.66
C GLU A 96 -32.93 11.43 -22.40
N LYS A 97 -33.59 11.79 -21.29
CA LYS A 97 -33.01 11.86 -19.97
C LYS A 97 -33.78 10.98 -19.02
N ILE A 98 -33.10 10.51 -17.99
CA ILE A 98 -33.68 9.74 -16.90
C ILE A 98 -33.37 10.39 -15.56
N ARG A 99 -34.31 10.30 -14.62
CA ARG A 99 -34.09 10.72 -13.24
C ARG A 99 -34.75 9.78 -12.26
N ARG A 100 -34.25 9.78 -11.02
CA ARG A 100 -34.93 9.14 -9.90
C ARG A 100 -36.27 9.83 -9.63
N ALA A 101 -37.33 9.04 -9.40
CA ALA A 101 -38.66 9.55 -9.17
C ALA A 101 -38.67 10.54 -7.98
N PRO A 102 -39.25 11.76 -8.10
CA PRO A 102 -39.30 12.73 -7.00
C PRO A 102 -40.03 12.23 -5.74
N SER A 103 -40.89 11.23 -5.89
CA SER A 103 -41.55 10.53 -4.78
C SER A 103 -40.59 9.71 -3.90
N HIS A 104 -39.39 9.41 -4.40
CA HIS A 104 -38.33 8.70 -3.69
C HIS A 104 -37.16 9.67 -3.47
N PRO A 105 -37.11 10.38 -2.32
CA PRO A 105 -36.12 11.42 -2.08
C PRO A 105 -34.69 10.86 -2.17
N LEU A 106 -33.74 11.77 -2.43
CA LEU A 106 -32.34 11.40 -2.54
C LEU A 106 -31.83 10.81 -1.21
N PRO A 107 -31.22 9.62 -1.25
CA PRO A 107 -30.72 8.94 -0.08
C PRO A 107 -29.50 9.68 0.48
N ILE A 108 -29.49 9.92 1.79
CA ILE A 108 -28.40 10.64 2.49
C ILE A 108 -27.41 9.62 3.04
N PHE A 109 -26.12 9.80 2.76
CA PHE A 109 -25.07 8.98 3.38
C PHE A 109 -24.69 9.55 4.74
N ASN A 110 -25.38 9.13 5.80
CA ASN A 110 -25.03 9.43 7.19
C ASN A 110 -24.49 8.18 7.92
N ASP A 111 -24.01 8.36 9.16
CA ASP A 111 -23.47 7.26 9.96
C ASP A 111 -24.56 6.23 10.35
N GLU A 112 -25.80 6.66 10.56
CA GLU A 112 -26.93 5.79 10.88
C GLU A 112 -27.26 4.80 9.75
N VAL A 113 -27.40 5.29 8.51
CA VAL A 113 -27.63 4.46 7.31
C VAL A 113 -26.46 3.52 7.10
N LYS A 114 -25.24 3.97 7.39
CA LYS A 114 -24.05 3.11 7.30
C LYS A 114 -24.10 1.98 8.32
N GLU A 115 -24.42 2.26 9.58
CA GLU A 115 -24.58 1.26 10.64
C GLU A 115 -25.72 0.28 10.34
N GLU A 116 -26.88 0.78 9.93
CA GLU A 116 -28.04 -0.02 9.52
C GLU A 116 -27.68 -0.93 8.33
N THR A 117 -26.97 -0.39 7.32
CA THR A 117 -26.44 -1.19 6.21
C THR A 117 -25.52 -2.31 6.72
N MET A 118 -24.65 -2.04 7.71
CA MET A 118 -23.77 -3.08 8.27
C MET A 118 -24.56 -4.21 8.93
N LYS A 119 -25.64 -3.89 9.66
CA LYS A 119 -26.49 -4.87 10.34
C LYS A 119 -27.22 -5.79 9.37
N ARG A 120 -27.61 -5.30 8.19
CA ARG A 120 -28.24 -6.11 7.12
C ARG A 120 -27.25 -6.65 6.08
N THR A 121 -25.94 -6.61 6.36
CA THR A 121 -24.90 -7.11 5.44
C THR A 121 -24.23 -8.38 5.98
N ILE A 122 -24.13 -9.40 5.12
CA ILE A 122 -23.41 -10.65 5.41
C ILE A 122 -22.11 -10.72 4.63
N TYR A 123 -21.01 -10.97 5.35
CA TYR A 123 -19.72 -11.28 4.77
C TYR A 123 -19.66 -12.76 4.37
N CYS A 124 -19.36 -13.03 3.09
CA CYS A 124 -19.19 -14.38 2.57
C CYS A 124 -17.76 -14.59 2.03
N LYS A 125 -17.11 -15.69 2.43
CA LYS A 125 -15.76 -16.08 1.97
C LYS A 125 -15.74 -17.53 1.50
N GLY A 126 -14.96 -17.81 0.48
CA GLY A 126 -14.82 -19.16 -0.08
C GLY A 126 -14.95 -19.21 -1.61
N PHE A 127 -15.01 -18.06 -2.27
CA PHE A 127 -15.10 -18.00 -3.72
C PHE A 127 -13.71 -18.20 -4.37
N PRO A 128 -13.63 -18.92 -5.51
CA PRO A 128 -12.42 -19.05 -6.30
C PRO A 128 -11.78 -17.70 -6.63
N LYS A 129 -10.44 -17.65 -6.64
CA LYS A 129 -9.63 -16.44 -6.91
C LYS A 129 -8.94 -16.46 -8.27
N ASP A 130 -9.15 -17.53 -9.03
CA ASP A 130 -8.59 -17.81 -10.35
C ASP A 130 -9.21 -16.95 -11.47
N GLY A 131 -10.20 -16.11 -11.14
CA GLY A 131 -10.91 -15.27 -12.11
C GLY A 131 -12.10 -15.98 -12.76
N SER A 132 -12.44 -17.21 -12.34
CA SER A 132 -13.58 -17.99 -12.84
C SER A 132 -14.94 -17.53 -12.33
N VAL A 133 -14.97 -16.50 -11.48
CA VAL A 133 -16.18 -15.96 -10.85
C VAL A 133 -16.35 -14.52 -11.26
N SER A 134 -17.38 -14.27 -12.05
CA SER A 134 -17.83 -12.93 -12.41
C SER A 134 -18.82 -12.37 -11.38
N LEU A 135 -19.09 -11.07 -11.45
CA LEU A 135 -20.14 -10.45 -10.65
C LEU A 135 -21.52 -11.02 -11.03
N ASP A 136 -21.76 -11.32 -12.30
CA ASP A 136 -23.03 -11.86 -12.78
C ASP A 136 -23.28 -13.28 -12.24
N ASP A 137 -22.24 -14.12 -12.16
CA ASP A 137 -22.33 -15.44 -11.51
C ASP A 137 -22.76 -15.32 -10.05
N LEU A 138 -22.23 -14.30 -9.34
CA LEU A 138 -22.56 -14.05 -7.94
C LEU A 138 -23.98 -13.52 -7.79
N LEU A 139 -24.40 -12.57 -8.64
CA LEU A 139 -25.75 -12.03 -8.65
C LEU A 139 -26.76 -13.17 -8.87
N GLU A 140 -26.55 -14.02 -9.87
CA GLU A 140 -27.42 -15.18 -10.13
C GLU A 140 -27.42 -16.15 -8.95
N TYR A 141 -26.25 -16.47 -8.41
CA TYR A 141 -26.11 -17.39 -7.28
C TYR A 141 -26.87 -16.90 -6.03
N PHE A 142 -26.86 -15.61 -5.72
CA PHE A 142 -27.53 -15.11 -4.52
C PHE A 142 -29.05 -15.01 -4.65
N LYS A 143 -29.61 -14.98 -5.87
CA LYS A 143 -31.07 -14.98 -6.08
C LYS A 143 -31.76 -16.18 -5.44
N GLN A 144 -31.11 -17.34 -5.40
CA GLN A 144 -31.68 -18.57 -4.83
C GLN A 144 -31.94 -18.48 -3.31
N TYR A 145 -31.30 -17.53 -2.63
CA TYR A 145 -31.43 -17.33 -1.18
C TYR A 145 -32.40 -16.18 -0.82
N GLY A 146 -33.10 -15.62 -1.81
CA GLY A 146 -34.08 -14.56 -1.63
C GLY A 146 -33.62 -13.19 -2.18
N PRO A 147 -34.41 -12.14 -1.95
CA PRO A 147 -34.10 -10.80 -2.44
C PRO A 147 -32.86 -10.23 -1.72
N TYR A 148 -31.95 -9.65 -2.50
CA TYR A 148 -30.79 -8.90 -2.03
C TYR A 148 -30.79 -7.52 -2.69
N GLU A 149 -30.21 -6.52 -2.03
CA GLU A 149 -30.06 -5.17 -2.59
C GLU A 149 -28.81 -5.11 -3.48
N THR A 150 -27.67 -5.61 -3.00
CA THR A 150 -26.43 -5.63 -3.79
C THR A 150 -25.42 -6.66 -3.31
N VAL A 151 -24.49 -7.02 -4.21
CA VAL A 151 -23.35 -7.91 -3.94
C VAL A 151 -22.06 -7.17 -4.27
N LEU A 152 -21.18 -6.99 -3.27
CA LEU A 152 -19.91 -6.31 -3.43
C LEU A 152 -18.74 -7.29 -3.41
N MET A 153 -18.08 -7.43 -4.55
CA MET A 153 -16.83 -8.18 -4.66
C MET A 153 -15.67 -7.42 -4.03
N ARG A 154 -14.97 -8.06 -3.11
CA ARG A 154 -13.80 -7.46 -2.46
C ARG A 154 -12.55 -7.71 -3.27
N HIS A 155 -11.90 -6.65 -3.73
CA HIS A 155 -10.67 -6.71 -4.50
C HIS A 155 -9.45 -6.31 -3.66
N PHE A 156 -8.27 -6.78 -4.05
CA PHE A 156 -6.97 -6.25 -3.65
C PHE A 156 -6.31 -5.64 -4.88
N PHE A 157 -5.55 -4.57 -4.67
CA PHE A 157 -4.71 -4.03 -5.71
C PHE A 157 -3.35 -4.74 -5.68
N ASP A 158 -3.04 -5.45 -6.76
CA ASP A 158 -1.71 -5.98 -6.98
C ASP A 158 -0.83 -4.88 -7.57
N LYS A 159 0.27 -4.57 -6.88
CA LYS A 159 1.19 -3.50 -7.28
C LYS A 159 2.11 -3.94 -8.41
N GLU A 160 2.41 -5.22 -8.52
CA GLU A 160 3.34 -5.75 -9.51
C GLU A 160 2.66 -5.83 -10.88
N SER A 161 1.50 -6.46 -10.94
CA SER A 161 0.69 -6.53 -12.16
C SER A 161 -0.14 -5.26 -12.43
N LYS A 162 -0.19 -4.30 -11.50
CA LYS A 162 -1.05 -3.09 -11.53
C LYS A 162 -2.54 -3.40 -11.76
N LYS A 163 -2.99 -4.60 -11.40
CA LYS A 163 -4.37 -5.08 -11.61
C LYS A 163 -5.10 -5.27 -10.28
N GLN A 164 -6.42 -5.20 -10.33
CA GLN A 164 -7.27 -5.59 -9.20
C GLN A 164 -7.45 -7.11 -9.23
N GLY A 165 -7.06 -7.78 -8.16
CA GLY A 165 -7.29 -9.20 -7.94
C GLY A 165 -8.47 -9.43 -6.99
N PHE A 166 -9.26 -10.48 -7.22
CA PHE A 166 -10.38 -10.82 -6.35
C PHE A 166 -9.89 -11.50 -5.06
N LYS A 167 -10.38 -11.05 -3.88
CA LYS A 167 -9.97 -11.60 -2.58
C LYS A 167 -10.63 -12.94 -2.25
N GLY A 168 -11.57 -13.43 -3.06
CA GLY A 168 -12.35 -14.65 -2.76
C GLY A 168 -13.41 -14.42 -1.68
N SER A 169 -13.84 -13.17 -1.49
CA SER A 169 -14.85 -12.78 -0.51
C SER A 169 -15.74 -11.67 -1.04
N VAL A 170 -17.01 -11.70 -0.67
CA VAL A 170 -18.03 -10.72 -1.06
C VAL A 170 -18.80 -10.22 0.16
N LEU A 171 -19.43 -9.06 0.04
CA LEU A 171 -20.43 -8.57 0.98
C LEU A 171 -21.79 -8.63 0.29
N VAL A 172 -22.77 -9.25 0.94
CA VAL A 172 -24.14 -9.34 0.42
C VAL A 172 -25.01 -8.47 1.31
N VAL A 173 -25.62 -7.47 0.70
CA VAL A 173 -26.47 -6.49 1.37
C VAL A 173 -27.92 -6.90 1.13
N PHE A 174 -28.66 -7.17 2.19
CA PHE A 174 -30.07 -7.60 2.13
C PHE A 174 -31.02 -6.43 2.37
N PRO A 175 -32.24 -6.43 1.82
CA PRO A 175 -33.21 -5.34 2.03
C PRO A 175 -33.52 -5.10 3.51
N THR A 176 -33.58 -6.16 4.32
CA THR A 176 -33.86 -6.09 5.75
C THR A 176 -32.89 -6.95 6.56
N GLU A 177 -32.74 -6.62 7.84
CA GLU A 177 -31.94 -7.42 8.79
C GLU A 177 -32.50 -8.85 8.91
N GLU A 178 -33.82 -9.02 8.85
CA GLU A 178 -34.48 -10.33 8.90
C GLU A 178 -34.05 -11.24 7.75
N LYS A 179 -33.99 -10.71 6.51
CA LYS A 179 -33.49 -11.48 5.36
C LYS A 179 -32.02 -11.83 5.49
N ALA A 180 -31.22 -10.93 6.06
CA ALA A 180 -29.83 -11.24 6.38
C ALA A 180 -29.71 -12.37 7.43
N LYS A 181 -30.59 -12.38 8.45
CA LYS A 181 -30.68 -13.44 9.48
C LYS A 181 -31.08 -14.78 8.86
N GLU A 182 -32.14 -14.81 8.06
CA GLU A 182 -32.59 -16.00 7.32
C GLU A 182 -31.42 -16.62 6.52
N PHE A 183 -30.70 -15.79 5.76
CA PHE A 183 -29.54 -16.25 4.99
C PHE A 183 -28.37 -16.72 5.89
N LYS A 184 -28.15 -16.08 7.03
CA LYS A 184 -27.10 -16.46 8.00
C LYS A 184 -27.37 -17.83 8.64
N GLU A 185 -28.64 -18.16 8.86
CA GLU A 185 -29.09 -19.39 9.54
C GLU A 185 -29.16 -20.62 8.63
N VAL A 186 -29.15 -20.45 7.31
CA VAL A 186 -29.06 -21.59 6.36
C VAL A 186 -27.89 -22.49 6.75
N LYS A 187 -28.10 -23.79 6.93
CA LYS A 187 -27.09 -24.70 7.50
C LYS A 187 -25.83 -24.85 6.64
N GLU A 188 -26.01 -25.10 5.34
CA GLU A 188 -24.91 -25.25 4.39
C GLU A 188 -25.15 -24.35 3.18
N VAL A 189 -24.16 -23.50 2.88
CA VAL A 189 -24.17 -22.64 1.70
C VAL A 189 -22.91 -22.98 0.91
N LYS A 190 -23.09 -23.52 -0.29
CA LYS A 190 -22.00 -24.01 -1.14
C LYS A 190 -21.99 -23.27 -2.47
N PHE A 191 -20.82 -22.81 -2.89
CA PHE A 191 -20.60 -22.27 -4.23
C PHE A 191 -19.68 -23.19 -5.02
N LYS A 192 -20.17 -23.76 -6.13
CA LYS A 192 -19.44 -24.72 -6.97
C LYS A 192 -18.74 -25.83 -6.15
N GLY A 193 -19.45 -26.39 -5.17
CA GLY A 193 -18.95 -27.45 -4.28
C GLY A 193 -18.11 -27.00 -3.08
N THR A 194 -17.73 -25.72 -2.98
CA THR A 194 -16.96 -25.17 -1.84
C THR A 194 -17.88 -24.56 -0.80
N TYR A 195 -17.70 -24.92 0.47
CA TYR A 195 -18.44 -24.34 1.59
C TYR A 195 -18.07 -22.86 1.81
N LEU A 196 -19.09 -22.01 1.95
CA LEU A 196 -18.91 -20.59 2.22
C LEU A 196 -18.94 -20.28 3.72
N ILE A 197 -17.91 -19.56 4.18
CA ILE A 197 -17.87 -18.98 5.51
C ILE A 197 -18.73 -17.71 5.50
N ARG A 198 -19.72 -17.64 6.39
CA ARG A 198 -20.63 -16.49 6.56
C ARG A 198 -20.48 -15.87 7.93
N LYS A 199 -20.25 -14.56 8.00
CA LYS A 199 -20.17 -13.75 9.23
C LYS A 199 -21.02 -12.49 9.08
N TRP A 200 -21.50 -11.91 10.18
CA TRP A 200 -22.03 -10.55 10.11
C TRP A 200 -20.95 -9.59 9.64
N HIS A 201 -21.34 -8.55 8.89
CA HIS A 201 -20.36 -7.58 8.43
C HIS A 201 -19.68 -6.85 9.59
N GLU A 202 -20.44 -6.54 10.64
CA GLU A 202 -19.97 -5.93 11.88
C GLU A 202 -18.87 -6.78 12.55
N ASP A 203 -19.15 -8.05 12.84
CA ASP A 203 -18.16 -8.99 13.41
C ASP A 203 -16.86 -9.03 12.60
N TYR A 204 -16.99 -9.06 11.27
CA TYR A 204 -15.84 -9.05 10.37
C TYR A 204 -15.03 -7.75 10.48
N VAL A 205 -15.70 -6.60 10.57
CA VAL A 205 -15.03 -5.29 10.71
C VAL A 205 -14.30 -5.21 12.05
N GLU A 206 -14.91 -5.68 13.13
CA GLU A 206 -14.28 -5.72 14.46
C GLU A 206 -13.06 -6.64 14.49
N GLU A 207 -13.16 -7.85 13.94
CA GLU A 207 -12.04 -8.79 13.83
C GLU A 207 -10.87 -8.15 13.05
N LYS A 208 -11.17 -7.47 11.94
CA LYS A 208 -10.14 -6.74 11.17
C LYS A 208 -9.56 -5.57 11.95
N LYS A 209 -10.35 -4.85 12.74
CA LYS A 209 -9.87 -3.74 13.58
C LYS A 209 -8.87 -4.25 14.61
N LYS A 210 -9.22 -5.33 15.34
CA LYS A 210 -8.33 -5.99 16.31
C LYS A 210 -7.04 -6.48 15.65
N GLU A 211 -7.12 -7.17 14.51
CA GLU A 211 -5.93 -7.63 13.77
C GLU A 211 -5.01 -6.47 13.35
N ILE A 212 -5.58 -5.33 12.94
CA ILE A 212 -4.82 -4.13 12.57
C ILE A 212 -4.14 -3.51 13.80
N GLU A 213 -4.84 -3.41 14.93
CA GLU A 213 -4.31 -2.88 16.19
C GLU A 213 -3.18 -3.76 16.73
N GLU A 214 -3.36 -5.07 16.78
CA GLU A 214 -2.31 -6.02 17.16
C GLU A 214 -1.08 -5.93 16.25
N ARG A 215 -1.30 -5.81 14.93
CA ARG A 215 -0.20 -5.64 13.98
C ARG A 215 0.55 -4.33 14.19
N LYS A 216 -0.14 -3.25 14.57
CA LYS A 216 0.50 -1.97 14.91
C LYS A 216 1.30 -2.11 16.21
N ALA A 217 0.70 -2.66 17.26
CA ALA A 217 1.37 -2.90 18.54
C ALA A 217 2.63 -3.77 18.39
N ARG A 218 2.56 -4.85 17.61
CA ARG A 218 3.73 -5.72 17.33
C ARG A 218 4.85 -4.97 16.58
N LYS A 219 4.50 -4.08 15.67
CA LYS A 219 5.49 -3.24 14.96
C LYS A 219 6.14 -2.23 15.90
N GLU A 220 5.37 -1.59 16.76
CA GLU A 220 5.89 -0.63 17.74
C GLU A 220 6.76 -1.33 18.79
N ALA A 221 6.36 -2.50 19.28
CA ALA A 221 7.17 -3.30 20.19
C ALA A 221 8.50 -3.73 19.56
N ARG A 222 8.48 -4.15 18.29
CA ARG A 222 9.71 -4.48 17.55
C ARG A 222 10.62 -3.26 17.37
N LYS A 223 10.05 -2.10 17.04
CA LYS A 223 10.82 -0.86 16.91
C LYS A 223 11.49 -0.45 18.23
N LYS A 224 10.76 -0.54 19.36
CA LYS A 224 11.30 -0.26 20.70
C LYS A 224 12.42 -1.23 21.10
N LYS A 225 12.31 -2.52 20.76
CA LYS A 225 13.40 -3.50 20.99
C LYS A 225 14.64 -3.19 20.16
N GLU A 226 14.47 -2.88 18.86
CA GLU A 226 15.57 -2.51 17.97
C GLU A 226 16.23 -1.18 18.38
N GLU A 227 15.50 -0.26 19.04
CA GLU A 227 16.04 0.98 19.62
C GLU A 227 16.85 0.71 20.90
N LYS A 228 16.33 -0.12 21.82
CA LYS A 228 17.04 -0.52 23.05
C LYS A 228 18.31 -1.33 22.77
N GLU A 229 18.25 -2.34 21.90
CA GLU A 229 19.43 -3.11 21.49
C GLU A 229 20.49 -2.23 20.79
N GLY A 230 20.07 -1.12 20.18
CA GLY A 230 20.96 -0.12 19.60
C GLY A 230 21.55 0.87 20.60
N GLU A 231 20.98 1.00 21.79
CA GLU A 231 21.52 1.74 22.93
C GLU A 231 22.45 0.85 23.78
N ASP A 232 22.05 -0.39 24.07
CA ASP A 232 22.87 -1.35 24.82
C ASP A 232 24.20 -1.64 24.08
N ASN A 233 24.17 -1.78 22.74
CA ASN A 233 25.40 -1.92 21.93
C ASN A 233 26.28 -0.65 21.89
N LYS A 234 25.74 0.53 22.25
CA LYS A 234 26.55 1.75 22.38
C LYS A 234 27.21 1.83 23.75
N GLU A 235 26.57 1.31 24.80
CA GLU A 235 27.15 1.23 26.15
C GLU A 235 28.19 0.10 26.26
N GLU A 236 27.99 -1.05 25.61
CA GLU A 236 28.98 -2.14 25.56
C GLU A 236 30.23 -1.79 24.71
N ASP A 237 30.14 -0.91 23.70
CA ASP A 237 31.32 -0.42 22.93
C ASP A 237 31.96 0.84 23.56
N ALA A 238 31.37 1.36 24.64
CA ALA A 238 31.87 2.52 25.40
C ALA A 238 32.61 2.11 26.70
N THR A 239 32.51 0.85 27.12
CA THR A 239 33.26 0.30 28.26
C THR A 239 34.62 -0.25 27.78
N GLU A 240 35.68 0.50 28.09
CA GLU A 240 37.09 0.08 28.23
C GLU A 240 37.64 -0.96 27.23
N ILE A 241 38.05 -0.49 26.04
CA ILE A 241 39.30 -0.96 25.44
C ILE A 241 40.25 0.21 25.55
N GLU A 242 41.22 0.13 26.48
CA GLU A 242 42.36 1.06 26.53
C GLU A 242 42.92 1.16 25.11
N SER A 243 42.86 2.35 24.54
CA SER A 243 43.34 2.56 23.18
C SER A 243 44.86 2.42 23.22
N PRO A 244 45.45 1.46 22.47
CA PRO A 244 46.89 1.23 22.51
C PRO A 244 47.60 2.53 22.11
N LYS A 245 48.54 2.99 22.92
CA LYS A 245 49.25 4.26 22.69
C LYS A 245 50.42 4.04 21.72
N GLY A 246 50.85 5.10 21.04
CA GLY A 246 52.00 5.03 20.14
C GLY A 246 51.71 4.33 18.81
N ILE A 247 50.49 4.46 18.28
CA ILE A 247 50.11 3.84 16.98
C ILE A 247 50.06 4.83 15.82
N PHE A 248 50.25 6.12 16.06
CA PHE A 248 50.13 7.17 15.05
C PHE A 248 51.47 7.80 14.68
N ILE A 249 51.65 8.06 13.39
CA ILE A 249 52.73 8.91 12.84
C ILE A 249 52.10 9.98 11.95
N HIS A 250 52.56 11.21 12.11
CA HIS A 250 52.27 12.30 11.21
C HIS A 250 53.38 12.38 10.16
N PHE A 251 53.01 12.52 8.89
CA PHE A 251 53.96 12.82 7.83
C PHE A 251 53.63 14.15 7.16
N SER A 252 54.66 14.92 6.80
CA SER A 252 54.53 16.21 6.12
C SER A 252 55.66 16.46 5.14
N GLY A 253 55.46 17.35 4.18
CA GLY A 253 56.48 17.70 3.18
C GLY A 253 56.11 17.30 1.76
N LEU A 254 54.90 16.77 1.54
CA LEU A 254 54.38 16.58 0.19
C LEU A 254 54.03 17.93 -0.43
N LYS A 255 54.32 18.09 -1.73
CA LYS A 255 53.98 19.31 -2.47
C LYS A 255 52.46 19.48 -2.60
N GLU A 256 52.00 20.70 -2.40
CA GLU A 256 50.59 21.06 -2.59
C GLU A 256 50.19 20.83 -4.05
N GLY A 257 49.06 20.15 -4.27
CA GLY A 257 48.64 19.76 -5.62
C GLY A 257 49.41 18.58 -6.23
N SER A 258 50.26 17.88 -5.47
CA SER A 258 50.92 16.66 -5.96
C SER A 258 49.93 15.54 -6.29
N GLU A 259 50.31 14.70 -7.27
CA GLU A 259 49.59 13.46 -7.59
C GLU A 259 49.92 12.31 -6.64
N ALA A 260 50.44 12.60 -5.45
CA ALA A 260 50.63 11.58 -4.43
C ALA A 260 49.26 11.02 -4.02
N THR A 261 49.19 9.70 -3.94
CA THR A 261 48.01 8.93 -3.55
C THR A 261 48.31 8.10 -2.30
N ARG A 262 47.27 7.51 -1.71
CA ARG A 262 47.42 6.59 -0.59
C ARG A 262 48.22 5.35 -0.97
N GLU A 263 48.11 4.91 -2.22
CA GLU A 263 48.83 3.75 -2.74
C GLU A 263 50.33 4.04 -2.80
N ASP A 264 50.72 5.24 -3.25
CA ASP A 264 52.13 5.67 -3.26
C ASP A 264 52.74 5.73 -1.86
N ILE A 265 51.97 6.21 -0.86
CA ILE A 265 52.40 6.24 0.54
C ILE A 265 52.53 4.81 1.09
N LYS A 266 51.62 3.91 0.70
CA LYS A 266 51.68 2.51 1.11
C LYS A 266 52.89 1.80 0.50
N GLU A 267 53.21 2.07 -0.77
CA GLU A 267 54.40 1.55 -1.44
C GLU A 267 55.68 2.05 -0.77
N ALA A 268 55.74 3.34 -0.43
CA ALA A 268 56.86 3.95 0.27
C ALA A 268 57.16 3.33 1.66
N LEU A 269 56.14 2.74 2.31
CA LEU A 269 56.30 2.05 3.59
C LEU A 269 56.91 0.64 3.45
N GLY A 270 56.97 0.07 2.24
CA GLY A 270 57.57 -1.24 1.97
C GLY A 270 57.10 -2.33 2.94
N ASP A 271 58.03 -3.00 3.60
CA ASP A 271 57.77 -4.10 4.55
C ASP A 271 56.95 -3.67 5.79
N ILE A 272 56.90 -2.37 6.08
CA ILE A 272 56.15 -1.79 7.20
C ILE A 272 54.66 -1.61 6.82
N ALA A 273 54.34 -1.62 5.53
CA ALA A 273 52.99 -1.38 5.01
C ALA A 273 51.96 -2.40 5.53
N ASP A 274 52.37 -3.63 5.82
CA ASP A 274 51.47 -4.67 6.35
C ASP A 274 51.00 -4.39 7.78
N GLN A 275 51.80 -3.64 8.54
CA GLN A 275 51.45 -3.19 9.88
C GLN A 275 50.66 -1.87 9.86
N CYS A 276 50.62 -1.18 8.72
CA CYS A 276 49.79 0.01 8.54
C CYS A 276 48.30 -0.38 8.40
N ALA A 277 47.52 -0.09 9.43
CA ALA A 277 46.09 -0.35 9.51
C ALA A 277 45.25 0.70 8.75
N TRP A 278 45.75 1.94 8.61
CA TRP A 278 45.04 3.01 7.90
C TRP A 278 45.98 4.15 7.51
N ILE A 279 45.73 4.75 6.35
CA ILE A 279 46.41 5.95 5.86
C ILE A 279 45.37 7.06 5.72
N ASP A 280 45.41 8.04 6.62
CA ASP A 280 44.59 9.23 6.54
C ASP A 280 45.30 10.31 5.71
N PHE A 281 45.05 10.26 4.41
CA PHE A 281 45.57 11.20 3.43
C PHE A 281 44.55 11.41 2.32
N SER A 282 44.50 12.60 1.75
CA SER A 282 43.68 12.90 0.58
C SER A 282 44.56 13.52 -0.49
N ARG A 283 44.34 13.15 -1.76
CA ARG A 283 45.13 13.66 -2.90
C ARG A 283 45.12 15.19 -2.89
N GLY A 284 46.30 15.79 -3.07
CA GLY A 284 46.50 17.24 -3.04
C GLY A 284 46.83 17.81 -1.65
N MET A 285 46.74 17.02 -0.57
CA MET A 285 47.19 17.43 0.76
C MET A 285 48.71 17.38 0.89
N THR A 286 49.26 18.23 1.76
CA THR A 286 50.70 18.32 2.04
C THR A 286 51.16 17.48 3.24
N LYS A 287 50.20 16.98 4.03
CA LYS A 287 50.40 16.22 5.26
C LYS A 287 49.31 15.17 5.48
N GLY A 288 49.58 14.18 6.31
CA GLY A 288 48.63 13.13 6.67
C GLY A 288 49.07 12.32 7.89
N TYR A 289 48.29 11.29 8.20
CA TYR A 289 48.55 10.40 9.34
C TYR A 289 48.58 8.94 8.92
N LEU A 290 49.48 8.18 9.52
CA LEU A 290 49.57 6.73 9.43
C LEU A 290 49.12 6.12 10.76
N ARG A 291 48.33 5.05 10.69
CA ARG A 291 47.90 4.28 11.85
C ARG A 291 48.42 2.85 11.76
N PHE A 292 49.02 2.36 12.82
CA PHE A 292 49.54 0.99 12.91
C PHE A 292 48.63 0.08 13.74
N LYS A 293 48.83 -1.24 13.62
CA LYS A 293 48.04 -2.26 14.32
C LYS A 293 48.53 -2.52 15.74
N GLU A 294 49.85 -2.44 15.95
CA GLU A 294 50.53 -2.78 17.21
C GLU A 294 50.85 -1.53 18.02
N GLU A 295 50.83 -1.67 19.35
CA GLU A 295 51.20 -0.63 20.30
C GLU A 295 52.68 -0.24 20.18
N ASP A 296 53.00 1.05 20.37
CA ASP A 296 54.36 1.61 20.24
C ASP A 296 55.07 1.36 18.89
N TYR A 297 54.35 0.87 17.87
CA TYR A 297 54.92 0.56 16.57
C TYR A 297 55.40 1.81 15.83
N ASN A 298 54.88 3.00 16.20
CA ASN A 298 55.36 4.26 15.64
C ASN A 298 56.86 4.51 15.89
N LYS A 299 57.39 4.09 17.04
CA LYS A 299 58.83 4.19 17.35
C LYS A 299 59.67 3.30 16.43
N GLN A 300 59.22 2.07 16.18
CA GLN A 300 59.89 1.14 15.27
C GLN A 300 59.92 1.68 13.82
N VAL A 301 58.85 2.34 13.39
CA VAL A 301 58.78 2.96 12.06
C VAL A 301 59.72 4.17 11.97
N MET A 302 59.78 5.02 13.00
CA MET A 302 60.70 6.16 13.06
C MET A 302 62.16 5.72 13.00
N GLU A 303 62.51 4.61 13.68
CA GLU A 303 63.87 4.05 13.67
C GLU A 303 64.22 3.45 12.30
N LYS A 304 63.32 2.64 11.72
CA LYS A 304 63.57 1.98 10.42
C LYS A 304 63.65 2.94 9.23
N LEU A 305 62.88 4.02 9.27
CA LEU A 305 62.82 5.01 8.20
C LEU A 305 63.68 6.24 8.49
N GLU A 306 64.45 6.24 9.59
CA GLU A 306 65.29 7.37 10.01
C GLU A 306 64.54 8.72 10.04
N GLY A 307 63.25 8.69 10.38
CA GLY A 307 62.38 9.87 10.42
C GLY A 307 62.01 10.47 9.06
N LYS A 308 62.30 9.82 7.93
CA LYS A 308 61.95 10.30 6.58
C LYS A 308 61.28 9.22 5.74
N LEU A 309 60.21 9.59 5.05
CA LEU A 309 59.48 8.75 4.12
C LEU A 309 59.58 9.32 2.72
N LYS A 310 60.22 8.58 1.81
CA LYS A 310 60.32 8.99 0.41
C LYS A 310 59.09 8.51 -0.37
N VAL A 311 58.22 9.44 -0.73
CA VAL A 311 57.00 9.16 -1.51
C VAL A 311 57.23 9.66 -2.94
N LYS A 312 57.36 8.75 -3.90
CA LYS A 312 57.86 9.04 -5.27
C LYS A 312 59.25 9.70 -5.20
N ASP A 313 59.36 10.93 -5.68
CA ASP A 313 60.59 11.74 -5.67
C ASP A 313 60.57 12.83 -4.59
N MET A 314 59.67 12.73 -3.60
CA MET A 314 59.52 13.71 -2.54
C MET A 314 59.90 13.12 -1.18
N ASP A 315 60.79 13.81 -0.47
CA ASP A 315 61.12 13.48 0.90
C ASP A 315 60.07 14.08 1.84
N SER A 316 59.38 13.21 2.59
CA SER A 316 58.45 13.60 3.64
C SER A 316 59.07 13.36 5.01
N GLU A 317 58.90 14.30 5.93
CA GLU A 317 59.33 14.18 7.31
C GLU A 317 58.28 13.45 8.14
N LEU A 318 58.72 12.52 8.98
CA LEU A 318 57.88 11.79 9.92
C LEU A 318 58.01 12.39 11.33
N ARG A 319 56.89 12.49 12.03
CA ARG A 319 56.82 12.95 13.43
C ARG A 319 55.93 12.00 14.23
N LEU A 320 56.39 11.64 15.43
CA LEU A 320 55.57 10.92 16.41
C LEU A 320 54.35 11.76 16.82
N VAL A 321 53.20 11.12 16.91
CA VAL A 321 51.96 11.75 17.38
C VAL A 321 51.73 11.24 18.80
N GLU A 322 51.82 12.15 19.77
CA GLU A 322 51.71 11.86 21.20
C GLU A 322 50.81 12.90 21.89
N GLY A 323 50.24 12.55 23.05
CA GLY A 323 49.47 13.47 23.88
C GLY A 323 48.12 13.87 23.27
N GLU A 324 47.75 15.15 23.39
CA GLU A 324 46.44 15.67 22.95
C GLU A 324 46.17 15.41 21.46
N GLU A 325 47.20 15.47 20.61
CA GLU A 325 47.06 15.21 19.17
C GLU A 325 46.70 13.74 18.89
N GLU A 326 47.24 12.81 19.69
CA GLU A 326 46.92 11.40 19.61
C GLU A 326 45.46 11.15 20.01
N GLU A 327 45.00 11.80 21.09
CA GLU A 327 43.61 11.74 21.55
C GLU A 327 42.62 12.29 20.50
N GLU A 328 42.97 13.37 19.81
CA GLU A 328 42.16 13.91 18.71
C GLU A 328 42.03 12.93 17.54
N GLN A 329 43.11 12.23 17.17
CA GLN A 329 43.07 11.22 16.12
C GLN A 329 42.22 10.01 16.54
N PHE A 330 42.30 9.60 17.79
CA PHE A 330 41.40 8.59 18.35
C PHE A 330 39.94 9.03 18.31
N LYS A 331 39.64 10.29 18.64
CA LYS A 331 38.28 10.84 18.55
C LYS A 331 37.75 10.83 17.12
N LYS A 332 38.54 11.30 16.15
CA LYS A 332 38.18 11.26 14.72
C LYS A 332 37.91 9.82 14.25
N MET A 333 38.72 8.86 14.68
CA MET A 333 38.53 7.44 14.38
C MET A 333 37.21 6.90 14.94
N LYS A 334 36.91 7.16 16.22
CA LYS A 334 35.66 6.72 16.87
C LYS A 334 34.43 7.33 16.17
N GLU A 335 34.48 8.61 15.84
CA GLU A 335 33.40 9.29 15.11
C GLU A 335 33.20 8.74 13.69
N ALA A 336 34.29 8.47 12.95
CA ALA A 336 34.21 7.89 11.61
C ALA A 336 33.61 6.48 11.63
N ARG A 337 34.02 5.64 12.61
CA ARG A 337 33.47 4.30 12.82
C ARG A 337 31.98 4.35 13.16
N SER A 338 31.58 5.27 14.05
CA SER A 338 30.18 5.50 14.41
C SER A 338 29.34 5.95 13.21
N LYS A 339 29.81 6.93 12.43
CA LYS A 339 29.14 7.41 11.20
C LYS A 339 28.99 6.31 10.15
N ALA A 340 30.02 5.50 9.94
CA ALA A 340 29.98 4.37 9.01
C ALA A 340 28.94 3.31 9.44
N ARG A 341 28.88 2.97 10.73
CA ARG A 341 27.88 2.04 11.28
C ARG A 341 26.46 2.60 11.19
N ALA A 342 26.26 3.88 11.50
CA ALA A 342 24.95 4.54 11.37
C ALA A 342 24.45 4.51 9.91
N ASN A 343 25.35 4.70 8.95
CA ASN A 343 25.03 4.63 7.52
C ASN A 343 24.79 3.20 7.03
N ALA A 344 25.50 2.20 7.55
CA ALA A 344 25.25 0.78 7.26
C ALA A 344 23.88 0.30 7.80
N GLY A 345 23.48 0.76 8.98
CA GLY A 345 22.15 0.53 9.53
C GLY A 345 21.02 1.17 8.69
N ARG A 346 21.27 2.35 8.12
CA ARG A 346 20.33 3.01 7.19
C ARG A 346 20.22 2.28 5.84
N LYS A 347 21.31 1.75 5.29
CA LYS A 347 21.28 0.94 4.05
C LYS A 347 20.52 -0.38 4.22
N ARG A 348 20.65 -1.05 5.37
CA ARG A 348 19.84 -2.25 5.69
C ARG A 348 18.34 -1.94 5.86
N LYS A 349 17.98 -0.72 6.26
CA LYS A 349 16.58 -0.24 6.26
C LYS A 349 16.01 0.08 4.86
N SER A 350 16.87 0.28 3.85
CA SER A 350 16.47 0.58 2.47
C SER A 350 16.39 -0.68 1.59
N GLY A 351 17.26 -1.67 1.82
CA GLY A 351 17.35 -2.88 0.99
C GLY A 351 16.39 -4.02 1.34
N GLY A 352 15.59 -3.90 2.41
CA GLY A 352 14.71 -4.96 2.88
C GLY A 352 13.35 -4.44 3.31
N ARG A 353 12.35 -4.63 2.44
CA ARG A 353 10.90 -4.39 2.63
C ARG A 353 10.41 -2.98 2.27
N GLY A 354 9.84 -2.92 1.06
CA GLY A 354 8.68 -2.11 0.67
C GLY A 354 8.30 -0.96 1.59
N GLY A 355 8.80 0.24 1.23
CA GLY A 355 8.41 1.50 1.81
C GLY A 355 6.89 1.67 1.81
N HIS A 356 6.30 1.56 3.00
CA HIS A 356 4.95 2.04 3.27
C HIS A 356 5.08 3.46 3.80
N PHE A 357 5.04 4.44 2.89
CA PHE A 357 4.82 5.82 3.28
C PHE A 357 3.44 5.94 3.94
N PRO A 358 3.32 6.63 5.10
CA PRO A 358 2.03 6.93 5.68
C PRO A 358 1.29 7.87 4.73
N ASN A 359 0.06 7.48 4.41
CA ASN A 359 -0.86 8.21 3.53
C ASN A 359 -1.04 9.64 4.06
N LYS A 360 -0.37 10.62 3.45
CA LYS A 360 -0.61 12.04 3.71
C LYS A 360 -1.99 12.33 3.14
N LYS A 361 -2.98 12.51 4.02
CA LYS A 361 -4.31 13.05 3.66
C LYS A 361 -4.06 14.33 2.85
N ARG A 362 -4.31 14.28 1.54
CA ARG A 362 -4.57 15.49 0.77
C ARG A 362 -5.89 16.03 1.30
N LYS A 363 -5.81 17.11 2.06
CA LYS A 363 -6.91 18.07 2.14
C LYS A 363 -7.07 18.63 0.74
N PHE A 364 -8.24 18.46 0.16
CA PHE A 364 -8.77 19.44 -0.79
C PHE A 364 -9.47 20.51 0.04
#